data_AF-A0A2E7TNG6-F1
#
_entry.id   AF-A0A2E7TNG6-F1
#
_cell.length_a   1.000
_cell.length_b   1.000
_cell.length_c   1.000
_cell.angle_alpha   90.00
_cell.angle_beta   90.00
_cell.angle_gamma   90.00
#
_symmetry.space_group_name_H-M   'P 1'
#
loop_
_entity.id
_entity.type
_entity.pdbx_description
1 polymer ?
#
loop_
_entity_poly.entity_id
_entity_poly.type
_entity_poly.pdbx_seq_one_letter_code
_entity_poly.pdbx_strand_id
1 'polypeptide(L)' 'MKIQNESDSYFALNKIKTWLQVGVYSRDSYTEIENTVKALEDYMGIPLPAKNFIESRFRKN' A
#
# COMPACT_ATOMS: atom_id res chain seq x y z
N MET A 1 -8.04 1.25 -6.69
CA MET A 1 -8.42 2.49 -5.97
C MET A 1 -7.95 3.68 -6.81
N LYS A 2 -8.67 4.81 -6.81
CA LYS A 2 -8.22 6.06 -7.45
C LYS A 2 -8.24 7.16 -6.40
N ILE A 3 -7.10 7.82 -6.17
CA ILE A 3 -6.97 8.92 -5.21
C ILE A 3 -7.23 10.22 -5.95
N GLN A 4 -8.21 11.01 -5.49
CA GLN A 4 -8.61 12.26 -6.14
C GLN A 4 -8.36 13.48 -5.25
N ASN A 5 -8.26 13.28 -3.94
CA ASN A 5 -8.11 14.34 -2.95
C ASN A 5 -7.27 13.86 -1.75
N GLU A 6 -7.02 14.78 -0.82
CA GLU A 6 -6.22 14.53 0.39
C GLU A 6 -6.86 13.51 1.34
N SER A 7 -8.20 13.47 1.43
CA SER A 7 -8.91 12.49 2.26
C SER A 7 -8.68 11.06 1.74
N ASP A 8 -8.75 10.87 0.42
CA ASP A 8 -8.47 9.58 -0.22
C ASP A 8 -7.03 9.13 0.05
N SER A 9 -6.08 10.07 0.04
CA SER A 9 -4.66 9.77 0.30
C SER A 9 -4.42 9.40 1.76
N TYR A 10 -5.02 10.09 2.72
CA TYR A 10 -4.98 9.72 4.14
C TYR A 10 -5.62 8.37 4.39
N PHE A 11 -6.75 8.08 3.75
CA PHE A 11 -7.40 6.77 3.85
C PHE A 11 -6.50 5.65 3.31
N ALA A 12 -5.87 5.86 2.16
CA ALA A 12 -4.92 4.92 1.58
C ALA A 12 -3.69 4.68 2.48
N LEU A 13 -3.13 5.75 3.06
CA LEU A 13 -2.01 5.66 4.01
C LEU A 13 -2.39 4.86 5.25
N ASN A 14 -3.60 5.07 5.78
CA ASN A 14 -4.06 4.35 6.95
C ASN A 14 -4.30 2.85 6.66
N LYS A 15 -4.78 2.50 5.46
CA LYS A 15 -4.86 1.09 5.03
C LYS A 15 -3.49 0.44 4.96
N ILE A 16 -2.51 1.10 4.32
CA ILE A 16 -1.13 0.61 4.24
C ILE A 16 -0.54 0.41 5.64
N LYS A 17 -0.70 1.39 6.53
CA LYS A 17 -0.26 1.27 7.93
C LYS A 17 -0.89 0.06 8.64
N THR A 18 -2.19 -0.16 8.45
CA THR A 18 -2.91 -1.29 9.05
C THR A 18 -2.38 -2.62 8.56
N TRP A 19 -2.17 -2.79 7.24
CA TRP A 19 -1.58 -4.01 6.68
C TRP A 19 -0.18 -4.27 7.23
N LEU A 20 0.64 -3.23 7.35
CA LEU A 20 1.99 -3.33 7.94
C LEU A 20 1.95 -3.76 9.40
N GLN A 21 0.99 -3.26 10.19
CA GLN A 21 0.82 -3.59 11.61
C GLN A 21 0.29 -5.00 11.84
N VAL A 22 -0.72 -5.40 11.06
CA VAL A 22 -1.34 -6.73 11.17
C VAL A 22 -0.39 -7.81 10.65
N GLY A 23 0.46 -7.49 9.68
CA GLY A 23 1.46 -8.41 9.14
C GLY A 23 0.87 -9.59 8.35
N VAL A 24 -0.41 -9.52 8.00
CA VAL A 24 -1.10 -10.54 7.21
C VAL A 24 -1.07 -10.11 5.75
N TYR A 25 -0.22 -10.79 4.97
CA TYR A 25 -0.02 -10.57 3.54
C TYR A 25 -0.48 -11.82 2.77
N SER A 26 -1.78 -12.11 2.77
CA SER A 26 -2.36 -13.12 1.87
C SER A 26 -2.28 -12.65 0.42
N ARG A 27 -2.39 -13.57 -0.55
CA ARG A 27 -2.37 -13.25 -1.99
C ARG A 27 -3.43 -12.22 -2.39
N ASP A 28 -4.62 -12.32 -1.81
CA ASP A 28 -5.72 -11.38 -2.06
C ASP A 28 -5.41 -10.00 -1.48
N SER A 29 -4.86 -9.95 -0.26
CA SER A 29 -4.43 -8.68 0.35
C SER A 29 -3.24 -8.06 -0.39
N TYR A 30 -2.33 -8.86 -0.95
CA TYR A 30 -1.16 -8.35 -1.68
C TYR A 30 -1.58 -7.54 -2.92
N THR A 31 -2.51 -8.06 -3.71
CA THR A 31 -3.02 -7.33 -4.89
C THR A 31 -3.68 -6.02 -4.50
N GLU A 32 -4.41 -6.00 -3.38
CA GLU A 32 -5.02 -4.77 -2.86
C GLU A 32 -3.96 -3.79 -2.37
N ILE A 33 -2.97 -4.27 -1.60
CA ILE A 33 -1.85 -3.47 -1.10
C ILE A 33 -1.08 -2.85 -2.26
N GLU A 34 -0.71 -3.63 -3.27
CA GLU A 34 0.03 -3.15 -4.45
C GLU A 34 -0.74 -2.06 -5.19
N ASN A 35 -2.04 -2.26 -5.41
CA ASN A 35 -2.90 -1.27 -6.06
C ASN A 35 -3.06 0.01 -5.23
N THR A 36 -3.15 -0.09 -3.90
CA THR A 36 -3.23 1.06 -3.00
C THR A 36 -1.91 1.83 -2.93
N VAL A 37 -0.78 1.12 -2.86
CA VAL A 37 0.57 1.73 -2.89
C VAL A 37 0.75 2.47 -4.21
N LYS A 38 0.46 1.84 -5.35
CA LYS A 38 0.60 2.47 -6.67
C LYS A 38 -0.25 3.73 -6.81
N ALA A 39 -1.51 3.69 -6.37
CA ALA A 39 -2.38 4.86 -6.42
C ALA A 39 -1.84 6.04 -5.59
N LEU A 40 -1.19 5.75 -4.45
CA LEU A 40 -0.52 6.75 -3.62
C LEU A 40 0.75 7.30 -4.25
N GLU A 41 1.58 6.45 -4.86
CA GLU A 41 2.77 6.87 -5.61
C GLU A 41 2.38 7.80 -6.77
N ASP A 42 1.35 7.42 -7.53
CA ASP A 42 0.82 8.21 -8.64
C ASP A 42 0.28 9.58 -8.18
N TYR A 43 -0.39 9.63 -7.01
CA TYR A 43 -0.93 10.88 -6.46
C TYR A 43 0.15 11.79 -5.88
N MET A 44 1.12 11.24 -5.13
CA MET A 44 2.17 12.04 -4.49
C MET A 44 3.32 12.38 -5.43
N GLY A 45 3.44 11.67 -6.55
CA GLY A 45 4.55 11.82 -7.51
C GLY A 45 5.91 11.32 -6.97
N ILE A 46 5.91 10.57 -5.86
CA ILE A 46 7.11 10.03 -5.22
C ILE A 46 6.90 8.55 -4.84
N PRO A 47 7.96 7.72 -4.89
CA PRO A 47 7.86 6.32 -4.49
C PRO A 47 7.68 6.18 -2.98
N LEU A 48 6.90 5.19 -2.57
CA LEU A 48 6.67 4.86 -1.16
C LEU A 48 7.69 3.83 -0.67
N PRO A 49 8.46 4.11 0.39
CA PRO A 49 9.39 3.12 0.97
C PRO A 49 8.72 1.81 1.40
N ALA A 50 7.42 1.90 1.74
CA ALA A 50 6.60 0.76 2.13
C ALA A 50 6.50 -0.32 1.06
N LYS A 51 6.60 0.04 -0.23
CA LYS A 51 6.53 -0.91 -1.36
C LYS A 51 7.60 -1.99 -1.27
N ASN A 52 8.86 -1.58 -1.15
CA ASN A 52 10.01 -2.49 -1.03
C ASN A 52 9.89 -3.37 0.20
N PHE A 53 9.40 -2.82 1.31
CA PHE A 53 9.18 -3.58 2.54
C PHE A 53 8.11 -4.67 2.34
N ILE A 54 6.96 -4.32 1.77
CA ILE A 54 5.85 -5.26 1.52
C ILE A 54 6.28 -6.36 0.54
N GLU A 55 6.93 -6.01 -0.57
CA GLU A 55 7.45 -6.97 -1.55
C GLU A 55 8.44 -7.96 -0.92
N SER A 56 9.34 -7.48 -0.04
CA SER A 56 10.31 -8.32 0.65
C SER A 56 9.67 -9.33 1.61
N ARG A 57 8.51 -8.99 2.19
CA ARG A 57 7.76 -9.86 3.10
C ARG A 57 6.96 -10.91 2.32
N PHE A 58 6.41 -10.53 1.16
CA PHE A 58 5.69 -11.45 0.30
C PHE A 58 6.62 -12.50 -0.32
N ARG A 59 7.79 -12.12 -0.84
CA ARG A 59 8.76 -13.08 -1.44
C ARG A 59 9.35 -14.09 -0.46
N LYS A 60 9.22 -13.88 0.85
CA LYS A 60 9.73 -14.78 1.90
C LYS A 60 8.71 -15.81 2.38
N ASN A 61 7.43 -15.68 2.00
CA ASN A 61 6.37 -16.66 2.24
C ASN A 61 6.13 -17.50 0.99
#